data_AF-A0A2P7QQF6-F1
#
_entry.id   AF-A0A2P7QQF6-F1
#
_cell.length_a   1.000
_cell.length_b   1.000
_cell.length_c   1.000
_cell.angle_alpha   90.00
_cell.angle_beta   90.00
_cell.angle_gamma   90.00
#
_symmetry.space_group_name_H-M   'P 1'
#
loop_
_entity.id
_entity.type
_entity.pdbx_description
1 polymer ?
#
loop_
_entity_poly.entity_id
_entity_poly.type
_entity_poly.pdbx_seq_one_letter_code
_entity_poly.pdbx_strand_id
1 'polypeptide(L)'
;MDGRINLAREIGQDLLRHKWHLLLAMVTVLSAMAVIVVTHGTRQLTSEYNELMAEQDRLDIEWRNLLLEQNTLMEHSRVEALARDKLGMHRPDPGKEKLVTQP
;
A
#
# COMPACT_ATOMS: atom_id res chain seq x y z
N MET A 1 28.75 33.89 -62.30
CA MET A 1 27.60 32.96 -62.43
C MET A 1 27.61 32.14 -61.16
N ASP A 2 27.14 32.77 -60.07
CA ASP A 2 27.34 32.24 -58.73
C ASP A 2 26.41 31.05 -58.50
N GLY A 3 27.01 29.89 -58.33
CA GLY A 3 26.31 28.68 -57.95
C GLY A 3 25.62 28.92 -56.62
N ARG A 4 24.29 28.79 -56.60
CA ARG A 4 23.50 28.81 -55.37
C ARG A 4 23.90 27.59 -54.55
N ILE A 5 24.92 27.75 -53.71
CA ILE A 5 25.32 26.71 -52.77
C ILE A 5 24.17 26.53 -51.80
N ASN A 6 23.56 25.34 -51.83
CA ASN A 6 22.45 24.99 -50.94
C ASN A 6 23.03 24.74 -49.54
N LEU A 7 23.12 25.80 -48.73
CA LEU A 7 23.59 25.77 -47.33
C LEU A 7 22.92 24.66 -46.51
N ALA A 8 21.62 24.44 -46.69
CA ALA A 8 20.89 23.36 -46.03
C ALA A 8 21.44 21.96 -46.37
N ARG A 9 21.93 21.78 -47.60
CA ARG A 9 22.52 20.52 -48.06
C ARG A 9 23.93 20.32 -47.53
N GLU A 10 24.75 21.38 -47.49
CA GLU A 10 26.10 21.34 -46.91
C GLU A 10 26.08 21.08 -45.41
N ILE A 11 25.21 21.76 -44.66
CA ILE A 11 25.03 21.54 -43.23
C ILE A 11 24.54 20.10 -42.98
N GLY A 12 23.59 19.63 -43.78
CA GLY A 12 23.14 18.23 -43.71
C GLY A 12 24.28 17.24 -43.97
N GLN A 13 25.16 17.52 -44.94
CA GLN A 13 26.29 16.66 -45.28
C GLN A 13 27.38 16.67 -44.20
N ASP A 14 27.67 17.81 -43.59
CA ASP A 14 28.70 17.95 -42.54
C ASP A 14 28.22 17.36 -41.20
N LEU A 15 26.92 17.44 -40.94
CA LEU A 15 26.26 16.75 -39.83
C LEU A 15 26.32 15.23 -40.04
N LEU A 16 26.05 14.74 -41.25
CA LEU A 16 26.21 13.34 -41.65
C LEU A 16 27.66 12.87 -41.75
N ARG A 17 28.64 13.78 -41.77
CA ARG A 17 30.07 13.44 -41.72
C ARG A 17 30.52 13.13 -40.29
N HIS A 18 29.88 13.73 -39.28
CA HIS A 18 30.10 13.47 -37.86
C HIS A 18 29.15 12.39 -37.30
N LYS A 19 28.99 11.27 -38.03
CA LYS A 19 28.08 10.16 -37.70
C LYS A 19 28.19 9.68 -36.26
N TRP A 20 29.40 9.68 -35.69
CA TRP A 20 29.65 9.24 -34.33
C TRP A 20 28.98 10.13 -33.28
N HIS A 21 29.02 11.45 -33.47
CA HIS A 21 28.39 12.41 -32.57
C HIS A 21 26.86 12.31 -32.64
N LEU A 22 26.32 12.16 -33.84
CA LEU A 22 24.88 11.92 -34.03
C LEU A 22 24.41 10.61 -33.40
N LEU A 23 25.20 9.54 -33.54
CA LEU A 23 24.89 8.25 -32.93
C LEU A 23 24.89 8.36 -31.40
N LEU A 24 25.92 8.97 -30.81
CA LEU A 24 25.98 9.20 -29.36
C LEU A 24 24.80 10.05 -28.86
N ALA A 25 24.43 11.10 -29.59
CA ALA A 25 23.26 11.91 -29.26
C ALA A 25 21.97 11.08 -29.31
N MET A 26 21.79 10.26 -30.34
CA MET A 26 20.63 9.38 -30.48
C MET A 26 20.57 8.34 -29.34
N VAL A 27 21.69 7.71 -29.00
CA VAL A 27 21.78 6.75 -27.88
C VAL A 27 21.45 7.44 -26.55
N THR A 28 21.90 8.67 -26.35
CA THR A 28 21.60 9.44 -25.14
C THR A 28 20.11 9.74 -25.02
N VAL A 29 19.46 10.14 -26.12
CA VAL A 29 18.00 10.37 -26.16
C VAL A 29 17.24 9.08 -25.88
N LEU A 30 17.65 7.97 -26.50
CA LEU A 30 17.05 6.65 -26.25
C LEU A 30 17.20 6.24 -24.78
N SER A 31 18.37 6.45 -24.19
CA SER A 31 18.61 6.18 -22.76
C SER A 31 17.69 7.02 -21.87
N ALA A 32 17.51 8.32 -22.19
CA ALA A 32 16.61 9.18 -21.44
C ALA A 32 15.15 8.70 -21.54
N MET A 33 14.70 8.31 -22.73
CA MET A 33 13.36 7.72 -22.92
C MET A 33 13.19 6.42 -22.15
N ALA A 34 14.19 5.53 -22.16
CA ALA A 34 14.15 4.28 -21.41
C ALA A 34 14.00 4.52 -19.90
N VAL A 35 14.76 5.48 -19.35
CA VAL A 35 14.64 5.87 -17.92
C VAL A 35 13.24 6.38 -17.61
N ILE A 36 12.62 7.18 -18.48
CA ILE A 36 11.25 7.68 -18.30
C ILE A 36 10.25 6.52 -18.24
N VAL A 37 10.34 5.58 -19.19
CA VAL A 37 9.45 4.41 -19.24
C VAL A 37 9.60 3.54 -18.00
N VAL A 38 10.85 3.25 -17.59
CA VAL A 38 11.13 2.48 -16.37
C VAL A 38 10.55 3.21 -15.15
N THR A 39 10.78 4.51 -15.01
CA THR A 39 10.27 5.30 -13.88
C THR A 39 8.74 5.31 -13.84
N HIS A 40 8.08 5.41 -15.01
CA HIS A 40 6.63 5.36 -15.09
C HIS A 40 6.09 3.99 -14.66
N GLY A 41 6.69 2.90 -15.16
CA GLY A 41 6.35 1.54 -14.75
C GLY A 41 6.59 1.30 -13.25
N THR A 42 7.73 1.75 -12.73
CA THR A 42 8.06 1.64 -11.29
C THR A 42 7.02 2.37 -10.44
N ARG A 43 6.57 3.56 -10.83
CA ARG A 43 5.52 4.28 -10.08
C ARG A 43 4.21 3.52 -10.03
N GLN A 44 3.80 2.91 -11.13
CA GLN A 44 2.55 2.15 -11.18
C GLN A 44 2.63 0.87 -10.35
N LEU A 45 3.72 0.10 -10.50
CA LEU A 45 3.95 -1.11 -9.71
C LEU A 45 4.07 -0.83 -8.21
N THR A 46 4.72 0.28 -7.85
CA THR A 46 4.86 0.72 -6.45
C THR A 46 3.50 1.12 -5.86
N SER A 47 2.62 1.74 -6.66
CA SER A 47 1.27 2.11 -6.19
C SER A 47 0.45 0.87 -5.85
N GLU A 48 0.42 -0.12 -6.74
CA GLU A 48 -0.32 -1.36 -6.52
C GLU A 48 0.24 -2.15 -5.33
N TYR A 49 1.57 -2.22 -5.23
CA TYR A 49 2.23 -2.83 -4.07
C TYR A 49 1.84 -2.15 -2.75
N ASN A 50 1.85 -0.82 -2.73
CA ASN A 50 1.47 -0.05 -1.54
C ASN A 50 -0.01 -0.24 -1.17
N GLU A 51 -0.90 -0.38 -2.16
CA GLU A 51 -2.32 -0.64 -1.93
C GLU A 51 -2.55 -2.02 -1.29
N LEU A 52 -1.91 -3.07 -1.82
CA LEU A 52 -1.96 -4.41 -1.22
C LEU A 52 -1.38 -4.43 0.19
N MET A 53 -0.31 -3.67 0.44
CA MET A 53 0.27 -3.56 1.77
C MET A 53 -0.70 -2.88 2.75
N ALA A 54 -1.35 -1.80 2.32
CA ALA A 54 -2.33 -1.10 3.13
C ALA A 54 -3.54 -1.97 3.49
N GLU A 55 -4.00 -2.82 2.56
CA GLU A 55 -5.10 -3.75 2.82
C GLU A 55 -4.71 -4.85 3.81
N GLN A 56 -3.47 -5.36 3.73
CA GLN A 56 -2.94 -6.28 4.75
C GLN A 56 -2.90 -5.66 6.14
N ASP A 57 -2.40 -4.42 6.25
CA ASP A 57 -2.34 -3.71 7.53
C ASP A 57 -3.75 -3.50 8.12
N ARG A 58 -4.73 -3.17 7.26
CA ARG A 58 -6.12 -3.03 7.66
C ARG A 58 -6.69 -4.33 8.23
N LEU A 59 -6.48 -5.45 7.54
CA LEU A 59 -6.94 -6.77 7.97
C LEU A 59 -6.28 -7.19 9.29
N ASP A 60 -5.00 -6.88 9.50
CA ASP A 60 -4.30 -7.17 10.75
C ASP A 60 -4.88 -6.39 11.94
N ILE A 61 -5.22 -5.11 11.73
CA ILE A 61 -5.90 -4.29 12.74
C ILE A 61 -7.27 -4.89 13.08
N GLU A 62 -8.06 -5.26 12.07
CA GLU A 62 -9.38 -5.86 12.27
C GLU A 62 -9.28 -7.19 13.02
N TRP A 63 -8.32 -8.05 12.62
CA TRP A 63 -8.04 -9.31 13.31
C TRP A 63 -7.68 -9.10 14.79
N ARG A 64 -6.80 -8.12 15.07
CA ARG A 64 -6.42 -7.76 16.44
C ARG A 64 -7.61 -7.29 17.26
N ASN A 65 -8.50 -6.50 16.66
CA ASN A 65 -9.71 -6.04 17.33
C ASN A 65 -10.65 -7.21 17.65
N LEU A 66 -10.93 -8.08 16.67
CA LEU A 66 -11.73 -9.29 16.86
C LEU A 66 -11.16 -10.20 17.95
N LEU A 67 -9.83 -10.33 18.01
CA LEU A 67 -9.17 -11.11 19.05
C LEU A 67 -9.38 -10.49 20.44
N LEU A 68 -9.35 -9.16 20.57
CA LEU A 68 -9.65 -8.48 21.82
C LEU A 68 -11.11 -8.69 22.22
N GLU A 69 -12.05 -8.56 21.28
CA GLU A 69 -13.48 -8.85 21.52
C GLU A 69 -13.68 -10.28 22.03
N GLN A 70 -13.08 -11.29 21.38
CA GLN A 70 -13.18 -12.68 21.84
C GLN A 70 -12.56 -12.91 23.22
N ASN A 71 -11.40 -12.30 23.50
CA ASN A 71 -10.78 -12.42 24.82
C ASN A 71 -11.66 -11.82 25.92
N THR A 72 -12.31 -10.67 25.67
CA THR A 72 -13.23 -10.07 26.65
C THR A 72 -14.48 -10.94 26.88
N LEU A 73 -15.04 -11.54 25.82
CA LEU A 73 -16.16 -12.49 25.93
C LEU A 73 -15.76 -13.76 26.68
N MET A 74 -14.55 -14.28 26.44
CA MET A 74 -14.01 -15.44 27.12
C MET A 74 -13.74 -15.18 28.59
N GLU A 75 -13.22 -14.01 28.96
CA GLU A 75 -13.02 -13.60 30.36
C GLU A 75 -14.36 -13.58 31.11
N HIS A 76 -15.36 -12.89 30.56
CA HIS A 76 -16.70 -12.86 31.15
C HIS A 76 -17.36 -14.25 31.23
N SER A 77 -17.31 -15.02 30.15
CA SER A 77 -17.92 -16.36 30.10
C SER A 77 -17.23 -17.33 31.06
N ARG A 78 -15.89 -17.23 31.21
CA ARG A 78 -15.11 -18.04 32.15
C ARG A 78 -15.39 -17.66 33.60
N VAL A 79 -15.52 -16.38 33.92
CA VAL A 79 -15.89 -15.92 35.27
C VAL A 79 -17.30 -16.39 35.63
N GLU A 80 -18.26 -16.26 34.71
CA GLU A 80 -19.65 -16.67 34.94
C GLU A 80 -19.78 -18.20 35.07
N ALA A 81 -19.05 -18.97 34.27
CA ALA A 81 -18.98 -20.42 34.38
C ALA A 81 -18.32 -20.86 35.69
N LEU A 82 -17.21 -20.23 36.09
CA LEU A 82 -16.54 -20.52 37.35
C LEU A 82 -17.42 -20.15 38.55
N ALA A 83 -18.18 -19.05 38.48
CA ALA A 83 -19.12 -18.65 39.53
C ALA A 83 -20.32 -19.60 39.64
N ARG A 84 -20.86 -20.08 38.52
CA ARG A 84 -21.92 -21.10 38.54
C ARG A 84 -21.41 -22.44 39.09
N ASP A 85 -20.27 -22.90 38.58
CA ASP A 85 -19.82 -24.28 38.79
C ASP A 85 -19.08 -24.47 40.12
N LYS A 86 -18.19 -23.53 40.50
CA LYS A 86 -17.47 -23.59 41.78
C LYS A 86 -18.20 -22.95 42.95
N LEU A 87 -18.99 -21.89 42.72
CA LEU A 87 -19.68 -21.16 43.78
C LEU A 87 -21.19 -21.47 43.85
N GLY A 88 -21.72 -22.31 42.95
CA GLY A 88 -23.13 -22.70 42.95
C GLY A 88 -24.10 -21.55 42.69
N MET A 89 -23.62 -20.41 42.16
CA MET A 89 -24.42 -19.22 41.98
C MET A 89 -25.48 -19.44 40.88
N HIS A 90 -26.75 -19.32 41.25
CA HIS A 90 -27.89 -19.32 40.32
C HIS A 90 -28.46 -17.91 40.24
N ARG A 91 -28.93 -17.52 39.05
CA ARG A 91 -29.54 -16.21 38.83
C ARG A 91 -30.81 -16.13 39.70
N PRO A 92 -30.92 -15.17 40.63
CA PRO A 92 -32.03 -15.13 41.57
C PRO A 92 -33.35 -14.80 40.85
N ASP A 93 -34.42 -15.50 41.25
CA ASP A 93 -35.80 -15.31 40.80
C ASP A 93 -36.29 -13.88 41.12
N PRO A 94 -37.11 -13.20 40.28
CA PRO A 94 -37.50 -11.80 40.48
C PRO A 94 -38.15 -11.49 41.84
N GLY A 95 -38.69 -12.51 42.53
CA GLY A 95 -39.28 -12.38 43.86
C GLY A 95 -38.30 -12.36 45.04
N LYS A 96 -36.98 -12.56 44.83
CA LYS A 96 -35.95 -12.60 45.89
C LYS A 96 -34.84 -11.56 45.76
N GLU A 97 -35.00 -10.61 44.87
CA GLU A 97 -34.02 -9.55 44.67
C GLU A 97 -34.11 -8.52 45.81
N LYS A 98 -33.08 -8.46 46.66
CA LYS A 98 -32.90 -7.35 47.61
C LYS A 98 -31.88 -6.37 47.04
N LEU A 99 -32.37 -5.27 46.50
CA LEU A 99 -31.57 -4.11 46.12
C LEU A 99 -31.04 -3.44 47.39
N VAL A 100 -29.72 -3.49 47.59
CA VAL A 100 -29.05 -2.74 48.64
C VAL A 100 -28.42 -1.53 47.96
N THR A 101 -29.06 -0.36 48.12
CA THR A 101 -28.48 0.93 47.72
C THR A 101 -27.36 1.25 48.69
N GLN A 102 -26.13 1.29 48.19
CA GLN A 102 -24.96 1.75 48.94
C GLN A 102 -24.93 3.30 48.95
N PRO A 103 -24.51 3.96 50.06
CA PRO A 103 -24.41 5.42 50.15
C PRO A 103 -23.37 6.02 49.20
#